data_AF-A0A8J5ZTG4-F1
#
_entry.id   AF-A0A8J5ZTG4-F1
#
_cell.length_a   1.000
_cell.length_b   1.000
_cell.length_c   1.000
_cell.angle_alpha   90.00
_cell.angle_beta   90.00
_cell.angle_gamma   90.00
#
_symmetry.space_group_name_H-M   'P 1'
#
loop_
_entity.id
_entity.type
_entity.pdbx_description
1 polymer ?
#
loop_
_entity_poly.entity_id
_entity_poly.type
_entity_poly.pdbx_seq_one_letter_code
_entity_poly.pdbx_strand_id
1 'polypeptide(L)'
;MERPVRVKTWVEENRAFFLPPVCNKLLHQEQLKVMFVGGPNTRKDYHIEEGEEVFYQLEGDMVLQVLERGKHRDVVIRQGEIFLLPAGVPHSPQRFANTVGLVIERRRLKSELDGLRYYMGDTTDVLFEKWFYCEDLGTQLAPIIQEFFNSEQYKTGKPIPDQLLQEPPFPLSTRSIMQPMSLETWLNGHRKELQAGTSLNLFGDTYETQVKVIACVAGSTRKICVTSHQVIVHGQGSSKGPRQDVDVWLWQLAMSYLMVPVLGVECALGLVGNSLALFIFCFRMRPWTSNTVFLVSLVVADFLLIINLPLRMNYYLLQEKWRFGTTACNVNLFMLSTNRTASMAFLTAIALNRYLKVVWPHHALSQASVWGATQLAMGLWGGILFLNGHVLLNNQSDHSCISYKMDANPSAWTRWHRALLVLEFFLTLACILFAIVSIFLTIRRRGLAGKAGPRRAIRMLTTVVAVYIICFLPTIVVGTASMVALRLHACHALNICIQLFHISLAFTYLNSALDPVLYCFSSPSFLHQGQALLGLTQCWQGPVRDESNYQLSSQSQNQSQSQSKKGSRSRSRSWSRSRRQQASGKAEAAGKQ
;
A
#
# COMPACT_ATOMS: atom_id res chain seq x y z
N MET A 1 -3.85 5.23 10.95
CA MET A 1 -5.28 5.43 11.29
C MET A 1 -5.62 4.54 12.47
N GLU A 2 -6.29 5.11 13.48
CA GLU A 2 -6.94 4.39 14.59
C GLU A 2 -7.83 3.24 14.09
N ARG A 3 -7.71 1.98 14.57
CA ARG A 3 -8.75 0.97 14.35
C ARG A 3 -10.08 1.52 14.90
N PRO A 4 -11.22 1.44 14.20
CA PRO A 4 -12.50 1.65 14.84
C PRO A 4 -12.77 0.48 15.79
N VAL A 5 -13.27 0.82 16.96
CA VAL A 5 -13.39 -0.09 18.09
C VAL A 5 -14.83 -0.52 18.19
N ARG A 6 -15.09 -1.83 18.29
CA ARG A 6 -16.42 -2.34 18.66
C ARG A 6 -16.65 -1.99 20.11
N VAL A 7 -17.21 -0.81 20.35
CA VAL A 7 -17.26 -0.22 21.68
C VAL A 7 -17.85 -1.18 22.72
N LYS A 8 -18.94 -1.88 22.41
CA LYS A 8 -19.52 -2.87 23.33
C LYS A 8 -18.57 -4.02 23.66
N THR A 9 -17.95 -4.63 22.65
CA THR A 9 -16.99 -5.72 22.84
C THR A 9 -15.74 -5.25 23.57
N TRP A 10 -15.21 -4.08 23.20
CA TRP A 10 -14.03 -3.52 23.83
C TRP A 10 -14.30 -3.14 25.28
N VAL A 11 -15.47 -2.56 25.58
CA VAL A 11 -15.91 -2.31 26.96
C VAL A 11 -15.98 -3.63 27.71
N GLU A 12 -16.54 -4.68 27.12
CA GLU A 12 -16.63 -5.99 27.77
C GLU A 12 -15.25 -6.61 28.04
N GLU A 13 -14.33 -6.58 27.05
CA GLU A 13 -12.94 -7.04 27.18
C GLU A 13 -12.14 -6.24 28.22
N ASN A 14 -12.50 -4.98 28.45
CA ASN A 14 -11.80 -4.08 29.38
C ASN A 14 -12.58 -3.83 30.68
N ARG A 15 -13.61 -4.64 30.99
CA ARG A 15 -14.45 -4.47 32.19
C ARG A 15 -13.68 -4.30 33.48
N ALA A 16 -12.59 -5.04 33.63
CA ALA A 16 -11.74 -4.99 34.82
C ALA A 16 -11.17 -3.58 35.10
N PHE A 17 -10.98 -2.74 34.08
CA PHE A 17 -10.47 -1.37 34.22
C PHE A 17 -11.55 -0.35 34.63
N PHE A 18 -12.82 -0.72 34.56
CA PHE A 18 -13.95 0.16 34.92
C PHE A 18 -14.36 0.03 36.39
N LEU A 19 -13.57 -0.71 37.17
CA LEU A 19 -13.74 -0.86 38.61
C LEU A 19 -12.79 0.08 39.37
N PRO A 20 -13.05 0.36 40.67
CA PRO A 20 -12.18 1.16 41.52
C PRO A 20 -10.72 0.65 41.54
N PRO A 21 -9.72 1.53 41.71
CA PRO A 21 -9.84 2.93 42.17
C PRO A 21 -9.88 4.01 41.07
N VAL A 22 -9.49 3.70 39.83
CA VAL A 22 -9.38 4.70 38.74
C VAL A 22 -10.62 4.71 37.84
N CYS A 23 -11.29 3.55 37.73
CA CYS A 23 -12.53 3.37 36.95
C CYS A 23 -12.46 3.85 35.50
N ASN A 24 -11.29 3.96 34.86
CA ASN A 24 -11.18 4.43 33.48
C ASN A 24 -10.25 3.57 32.61
N LYS A 25 -10.48 3.63 31.31
CA LYS A 25 -9.58 3.09 30.29
C LYS A 25 -9.55 4.00 29.07
N LEU A 26 -8.34 4.41 28.69
CA LEU A 26 -8.11 5.19 27.49
C LEU A 26 -8.18 4.27 26.26
N LEU A 27 -8.96 4.68 25.28
CA LEU A 27 -9.11 3.99 24.00
C LEU A 27 -8.20 4.59 22.93
N HIS A 28 -8.09 5.92 22.90
CA HIS A 28 -7.35 6.69 21.89
C HIS A 28 -6.65 7.89 22.54
N GLN A 29 -5.44 8.23 22.10
CA GLN A 29 -4.63 9.32 22.66
C GLN A 29 -3.77 10.02 21.59
N GLU A 30 -4.39 10.70 20.63
CA GLU A 30 -3.68 11.54 19.65
C GLU A 30 -4.14 13.00 19.74
N GLN A 31 -4.83 13.52 18.71
CA GLN A 31 -5.40 14.86 18.75
C GLN A 31 -6.58 14.94 19.73
N LEU A 32 -7.34 13.85 19.82
CA LEU A 32 -8.44 13.67 20.76
C LEU A 32 -8.05 12.55 21.73
N LYS A 33 -8.46 12.71 22.99
CA LYS A 33 -8.45 11.63 23.96
C LYS A 33 -9.86 11.05 24.01
N VAL A 34 -9.96 9.74 23.80
CA VAL A 34 -11.23 9.01 23.88
C VAL A 34 -11.08 8.00 24.99
N MET A 35 -11.90 8.11 26.02
CA MET A 35 -11.85 7.22 27.18
C MET A 35 -13.22 6.73 27.58
N PHE A 36 -13.24 5.55 28.19
CA PHE A 36 -14.41 5.02 28.86
C PHE A 36 -14.17 5.05 30.36
N VAL A 37 -15.19 5.50 31.08
CA VAL A 37 -15.14 5.66 32.52
C VAL A 37 -16.35 4.93 33.11
N GLY A 38 -16.11 4.00 34.02
CA GLY A 38 -17.13 3.29 34.77
C GLY A 38 -17.31 3.78 36.19
N GLY A 39 -18.04 3.01 36.98
CA GLY A 39 -18.26 3.28 38.40
C GLY A 39 -18.40 2.01 39.25
N PRO A 40 -18.45 2.15 40.59
CA PRO A 40 -18.70 3.40 41.30
C PRO A 40 -17.47 4.32 41.36
N ASN A 41 -17.68 5.61 41.12
CA ASN A 41 -16.69 6.65 41.31
C ASN A 41 -17.41 7.94 41.72
N THR A 42 -17.29 8.30 43.00
CA THR A 42 -17.79 9.56 43.54
C THR A 42 -16.62 10.36 44.07
N ARG A 43 -16.54 11.61 43.64
CA ARG A 43 -15.39 12.47 43.90
C ARG A 43 -15.88 13.88 44.22
N LYS A 44 -15.14 14.62 45.07
CA LYS A 44 -15.52 15.99 45.49
C LYS A 44 -14.75 17.08 44.75
N ASP A 45 -13.73 16.68 44.01
CA ASP A 45 -12.95 17.56 43.16
C ASP A 45 -13.69 17.92 41.89
N TYR A 46 -13.61 19.20 41.56
CA TYR A 46 -14.01 19.79 40.31
C TYR A 46 -12.80 19.96 39.40
N HIS A 47 -12.92 19.46 38.18
CA HIS A 47 -11.95 19.65 37.12
C HIS A 47 -12.37 20.87 36.28
N ILE A 48 -11.38 21.65 35.86
CA ILE A 48 -11.53 22.87 35.07
C ILE A 48 -10.52 22.82 33.93
N GLU A 49 -10.99 22.99 32.70
CA GLU A 49 -10.15 22.99 31.51
C GLU A 49 -10.63 23.98 30.45
N GLU A 50 -9.74 24.39 29.56
CA GLU A 50 -10.03 25.25 28.41
C GLU A 50 -10.61 24.47 27.21
N GLY A 51 -10.72 23.14 27.31
CA GLY A 51 -11.34 22.28 26.32
C GLY A 51 -12.83 22.04 26.59
N GLU A 52 -13.58 21.74 25.53
CA GLU A 52 -14.93 21.19 25.66
C GLU A 52 -14.86 19.67 25.78
N GLU A 53 -15.82 19.07 26.52
CA GLU A 53 -15.89 17.63 26.72
C GLU A 53 -17.22 17.04 26.22
N VAL A 54 -17.16 15.94 25.47
CA VAL A 54 -18.35 15.19 25.04
C VAL A 54 -18.56 13.99 25.96
N PHE A 55 -19.75 13.89 26.54
CA PHE A 55 -20.20 12.77 27.35
C PHE A 55 -21.25 11.96 26.62
N TYR A 56 -21.15 10.64 26.66
CA TYR A 56 -22.21 9.73 26.22
C TYR A 56 -22.34 8.56 27.19
N GLN A 57 -23.52 8.31 27.75
CA GLN A 57 -23.72 7.13 28.62
C GLN A 57 -24.08 5.89 27.82
N LEU A 58 -23.29 4.83 28.02
CA LEU A 58 -23.55 3.54 27.40
C LEU A 58 -24.39 2.66 28.31
N GLU A 59 -24.06 2.64 29.60
CA GLU A 59 -24.67 1.79 30.61
C GLU A 59 -24.92 2.57 31.88
N GLY A 60 -26.17 2.54 32.34
CA GLY A 60 -26.64 3.27 33.50
C GLY A 60 -26.56 4.78 33.36
N ASP A 61 -26.97 5.45 34.43
CA ASP A 61 -27.04 6.92 34.50
C ASP A 61 -25.80 7.47 35.21
N MET A 62 -25.48 8.73 34.95
CA MET A 62 -24.49 9.48 35.73
C MET A 62 -25.01 10.86 36.10
N VAL A 63 -24.40 11.46 37.12
CA VAL A 63 -24.63 12.87 37.47
C VAL A 63 -23.33 13.63 37.24
N LEU A 64 -23.37 14.67 36.42
CA LEU A 64 -22.27 15.61 36.28
C LEU A 64 -22.60 16.85 37.09
N GLN A 65 -21.92 17.04 38.23
CA GLN A 65 -22.09 18.25 39.03
C GLN A 65 -21.28 19.35 38.37
N VAL A 66 -21.90 20.49 38.09
CA VAL A 66 -21.24 21.61 37.39
C VAL A 66 -21.44 22.90 38.17
N LEU A 67 -20.54 23.86 37.98
CA LEU A 67 -20.72 25.21 38.45
C LEU A 67 -21.18 26.11 37.29
N GLU A 68 -22.49 26.26 37.12
CA GLU A 68 -23.07 27.10 36.09
C GLU A 68 -23.30 28.50 36.66
N ARG A 69 -22.61 29.52 36.12
CA ARG A 69 -22.77 30.93 36.53
C ARG A 69 -22.67 31.12 38.05
N GLY A 70 -21.70 30.44 38.67
CA GLY A 70 -21.47 30.52 40.11
C GLY A 70 -22.53 29.82 40.97
N LYS A 71 -23.26 28.84 40.42
CA LYS A 71 -24.19 28.00 41.18
C LYS A 71 -23.96 26.52 40.87
N HIS A 72 -23.97 25.69 41.91
CA HIS A 72 -23.95 24.25 41.76
C HIS A 72 -25.23 23.79 41.06
N ARG A 73 -25.06 22.96 40.03
CA ARG A 73 -26.16 22.33 39.29
C ARG A 73 -25.79 20.89 39.01
N ASP A 74 -26.72 19.99 39.27
CA ASP A 74 -26.57 18.59 38.90
C ASP A 74 -27.15 18.38 37.49
N VAL A 75 -26.32 17.89 36.57
CA VAL A 75 -26.72 17.50 35.22
C VAL A 75 -26.82 15.98 35.16
N VAL A 76 -28.05 15.46 35.15
CA VAL A 76 -28.31 14.02 35.03
C VAL A 76 -28.20 13.61 33.57
N ILE A 77 -27.22 12.77 33.23
CA ILE A 77 -27.03 12.21 31.89
C ILE A 77 -27.45 10.74 31.96
N ARG A 78 -28.60 10.42 31.36
CA ARG A 78 -29.17 9.07 31.40
C ARG A 78 -28.53 8.15 30.37
N GLN A 79 -28.67 6.85 30.56
CA GLN A 79 -28.24 5.86 29.57
C GLN A 79 -28.76 6.19 28.16
N GLY A 80 -27.86 6.22 27.17
CA GLY A 80 -28.18 6.55 25.78
C GLY A 80 -28.27 8.06 25.49
N GLU A 81 -28.14 8.92 26.49
CA GLU A 81 -28.03 10.37 26.31
C GLU A 81 -26.59 10.79 26.01
N ILE A 82 -26.49 11.86 25.22
CA ILE A 82 -25.24 12.54 24.86
C ILE A 82 -25.31 14.00 25.29
N PHE A 83 -24.17 14.56 25.69
CA PHE A 83 -24.07 15.89 26.26
C PHE A 83 -22.70 16.50 25.93
N LEU A 84 -22.68 17.81 25.65
CA LEU A 84 -21.46 18.58 25.41
C LEU A 84 -21.30 19.60 26.54
N LEU A 85 -20.19 19.49 27.27
CA LEU A 85 -19.80 20.43 28.30
C LEU A 85 -19.00 21.58 27.68
N PRO A 86 -19.40 22.85 27.88
CA PRO A 86 -18.63 23.99 27.40
C PRO A 86 -17.26 24.11 28.09
N ALA A 87 -16.29 24.70 27.39
CA ALA A 87 -15.00 25.04 27.94
C ALA A 87 -15.09 25.97 29.16
N GLY A 88 -14.19 25.77 30.12
CA GLY A 88 -14.04 26.59 31.32
C GLY A 88 -15.13 26.40 32.38
N VAL A 89 -15.95 25.35 32.28
CA VAL A 89 -16.97 25.01 33.29
C VAL A 89 -16.35 24.09 34.34
N PRO A 90 -16.28 24.49 35.63
CA PRO A 90 -15.91 23.57 36.69
C PRO A 90 -16.92 22.42 36.78
N HIS A 91 -16.45 21.19 36.75
CA HIS A 91 -17.31 20.01 36.76
C HIS A 91 -16.75 18.83 37.55
N SER A 92 -17.63 18.02 38.13
CA SER A 92 -17.30 16.83 38.94
C SER A 92 -18.19 15.65 38.55
N PRO A 93 -17.67 14.67 37.78
CA PRO A 93 -18.43 13.49 37.37
C PRO A 93 -18.70 12.54 38.55
N GLN A 94 -19.96 12.16 38.75
CA GLN A 94 -20.41 11.15 39.71
C GLN A 94 -20.97 9.95 38.96
N ARG A 95 -20.32 8.80 39.10
CA ARG A 95 -20.70 7.54 38.42
C ARG A 95 -21.10 6.48 39.42
N PHE A 96 -22.27 5.88 39.21
CA PHE A 96 -22.80 4.83 40.08
C PHE A 96 -22.21 3.45 39.75
N ALA A 97 -22.46 2.46 40.59
CA ALA A 97 -22.02 1.09 40.34
C ALA A 97 -22.62 0.53 39.03
N ASN A 98 -21.83 -0.28 38.30
CA ASN A 98 -22.23 -0.91 37.03
C ASN A 98 -22.61 0.08 35.93
N THR A 99 -22.04 1.29 35.96
CA THR A 99 -22.20 2.29 34.89
C THR A 99 -20.97 2.30 34.00
N VAL A 100 -21.13 2.67 32.73
CA VAL A 100 -20.04 2.97 31.80
C VAL A 100 -20.46 4.11 30.87
N GLY A 101 -19.62 5.11 30.75
CA GLY A 101 -19.80 6.21 29.79
C GLY A 101 -18.53 6.56 29.04
N LEU A 102 -18.71 7.10 27.86
CA LEU A 102 -17.69 7.66 26.98
C LEU A 102 -17.46 9.12 27.34
N VAL A 103 -16.18 9.51 27.38
CA VAL A 103 -15.73 10.90 27.45
C VAL A 103 -14.75 11.15 26.31
N ILE A 104 -14.97 12.24 25.57
CA ILE A 104 -14.08 12.70 24.51
C ILE A 104 -13.66 14.14 24.80
N GLU A 105 -12.35 14.36 24.83
CA GLU A 105 -11.74 15.67 25.02
C GLU A 105 -10.63 15.88 23.97
N ARG A 106 -10.22 17.14 23.75
CA ARG A 106 -9.07 17.45 22.89
C ARG A 106 -7.76 17.40 23.68
N ARG A 107 -6.65 17.20 22.98
CA ARG A 107 -5.33 17.38 23.58
C ARG A 107 -5.11 18.87 23.94
N ARG A 108 -4.52 19.12 25.11
CA ARG A 108 -4.11 20.47 25.56
C ARG A 108 -2.99 21.04 24.69
N LEU A 109 -3.06 22.32 24.39
CA LEU A 109 -1.93 23.11 23.87
C LEU A 109 -0.90 23.32 24.98
N LYS A 110 0.37 23.50 24.62
CA LYS A 110 1.46 23.70 25.60
C LYS A 110 1.30 24.94 26.50
N SER A 111 0.44 25.87 26.10
CA SER A 111 0.13 27.10 26.83
C SER A 111 -1.07 26.97 27.78
N GLU A 112 -1.85 25.90 27.66
CA GLU A 112 -3.09 25.72 28.43
C GLU A 112 -2.81 25.02 29.76
N LEU A 113 -3.60 25.36 30.77
CA LEU A 113 -3.52 24.74 32.10
C LEU A 113 -4.83 24.07 32.48
N ASP A 114 -4.72 22.99 33.24
CA ASP A 114 -5.85 22.34 33.90
C ASP A 114 -5.89 22.74 35.36
N GLY A 115 -7.11 22.87 35.90
CA GLY A 115 -7.36 23.17 37.30
C GLY A 115 -8.06 22.00 38.00
N LEU A 116 -7.55 21.59 39.16
CA LEU A 116 -8.26 20.73 40.09
C LEU A 116 -8.65 21.56 41.32
N ARG A 117 -9.93 21.59 41.66
CA ARG A 117 -10.47 22.47 42.69
C ARG A 117 -11.43 21.74 43.63
N TYR A 118 -11.34 22.03 44.92
CA TYR A 118 -12.30 21.61 45.94
C TYR A 118 -13.00 22.84 46.52
N TYR A 119 -14.28 22.70 46.85
CA TYR A 119 -15.09 23.76 47.43
C TYR A 119 -15.44 23.47 48.89
N MET A 120 -15.77 24.52 49.65
CA MET A 120 -16.24 24.40 51.03
C MET A 120 -17.69 23.92 51.08
N GLY A 121 -17.90 22.62 51.32
CA GLY A 121 -19.25 22.04 51.41
C GLY A 121 -20.05 22.24 50.13
N ASP A 122 -21.25 22.80 50.25
CA ASP A 122 -22.13 23.13 49.12
C ASP A 122 -22.01 24.60 48.66
N THR A 123 -21.01 25.33 49.19
CA THR A 123 -20.73 26.71 48.79
C THR A 123 -19.84 26.75 47.54
N THR A 124 -19.72 27.93 46.93
CA THR A 124 -18.81 28.16 45.80
C THR A 124 -17.43 28.66 46.22
N ASP A 125 -17.16 28.72 47.52
CA ASP A 125 -15.89 29.22 48.04
C ASP A 125 -14.82 28.15 47.90
N VAL A 126 -13.66 28.54 47.36
CA VAL A 126 -12.56 27.62 47.07
C VAL A 126 -11.89 27.19 48.37
N LEU A 127 -11.84 25.87 48.62
CA LEU A 127 -11.13 25.28 49.74
C LEU A 127 -9.67 24.99 49.38
N PHE A 128 -9.46 24.42 48.21
CA PHE A 128 -8.14 24.03 47.69
C PHE A 128 -8.18 24.10 46.17
N GLU A 129 -7.10 24.53 45.54
CA GLU A 129 -6.94 24.42 44.10
C GLU A 129 -5.49 24.16 43.71
N LYS A 130 -5.32 23.52 42.55
CA LYS A 130 -4.03 23.30 41.91
C LYS A 130 -4.16 23.47 40.40
N TRP A 131 -3.23 24.22 39.81
CA TRP A 131 -3.15 24.43 38.38
C TRP A 131 -1.88 23.78 37.83
N PHE A 132 -2.00 23.06 36.71
CA PHE A 132 -0.90 22.28 36.16
C PHE A 132 -1.06 22.04 34.65
N TYR A 133 0.05 21.75 33.97
CA TYR A 133 0.01 21.28 32.59
C TYR A 133 -0.33 19.78 32.56
N CYS A 134 -1.42 19.42 31.88
CA CYS A 134 -1.93 18.04 31.82
C CYS A 134 -1.45 17.31 30.56
N GLU A 135 -0.45 16.43 30.73
CA GLU A 135 -0.01 15.48 29.69
C GLU A 135 -0.85 14.19 29.76
N ASP A 136 -0.98 13.60 30.95
CA ASP A 136 -1.73 12.39 31.25
C ASP A 136 -2.55 12.56 32.54
N LEU A 137 -3.86 12.71 32.37
CA LEU A 137 -4.79 12.97 33.47
C LEU A 137 -4.87 11.79 34.46
N GLY A 138 -4.76 10.55 33.97
CA GLY A 138 -4.89 9.34 34.80
C GLY A 138 -3.73 9.17 35.77
N THR A 139 -2.54 9.64 35.41
CA THR A 139 -1.33 9.55 36.25
C THR A 139 -1.10 10.82 37.09
N GLN A 140 -1.44 12.00 36.57
CA GLN A 140 -1.14 13.28 37.24
C GLN A 140 -2.19 13.72 38.27
N LEU A 141 -3.43 13.20 38.21
CA LEU A 141 -4.46 13.55 39.19
C LEU A 141 -4.20 12.93 40.57
N ALA A 142 -3.79 11.66 40.63
CA ALA A 142 -3.67 10.93 41.89
C ALA A 142 -2.72 11.61 42.91
N PRO A 143 -1.53 12.13 42.52
CA PRO A 143 -0.67 12.88 43.44
C PRO A 143 -1.31 14.18 43.97
N ILE A 144 -2.03 14.94 43.14
CA ILE A 144 -2.68 16.19 43.56
C ILE A 144 -3.84 15.91 44.52
N ILE A 145 -4.60 14.84 44.26
CA ILE A 145 -5.66 14.38 45.16
C ILE A 145 -5.08 13.98 46.52
N GLN A 146 -3.95 13.25 46.53
CA GLN A 146 -3.24 12.90 47.76
C GLN A 146 -2.70 14.13 48.50
N GLU A 147 -2.19 15.13 47.76
CA GLU A 147 -1.77 16.42 48.32
C GLU A 147 -2.93 17.08 49.07
N PHE A 148 -4.11 17.15 48.46
CA PHE A 148 -5.31 17.68 49.12
C PHE A 148 -5.67 16.89 50.38
N PHE A 149 -5.78 15.56 50.33
CA PHE A 149 -6.18 14.76 51.50
C PHE A 149 -5.16 14.81 52.66
N ASN A 150 -3.89 15.11 52.36
CA ASN A 150 -2.85 15.31 53.38
C ASN A 150 -2.75 16.76 53.88
N SER A 151 -3.43 17.70 53.22
CA SER A 151 -3.35 19.14 53.50
C SER A 151 -4.07 19.55 54.80
N GLU A 152 -3.66 20.69 55.36
CA GLU A 152 -4.39 21.32 56.47
C GLU A 152 -5.77 21.81 56.04
N GLN A 153 -5.96 22.19 54.76
CA GLN A 153 -7.27 22.56 54.22
C GLN A 153 -8.27 21.40 54.34
N TYR A 154 -7.86 20.18 54.03
CA TYR A 154 -8.74 19.01 54.20
C TYR A 154 -9.05 18.72 55.68
N LYS A 155 -8.05 18.82 56.56
CA LYS A 155 -8.22 18.56 58.01
C LYS A 155 -9.11 19.60 58.69
N THR A 156 -8.97 20.86 58.32
CA THR A 156 -9.64 22.00 58.98
C THR A 156 -10.93 22.44 58.28
N GLY A 157 -11.09 22.07 57.01
CA GLY A 157 -12.18 22.57 56.15
C GLY A 157 -12.07 24.05 55.82
N LYS A 158 -10.91 24.68 56.02
CA LYS A 158 -10.67 26.12 55.79
C LYS A 158 -9.61 26.34 54.72
N PRO A 159 -9.77 27.35 53.84
CA PRO A 159 -8.76 27.67 52.85
C PRO A 159 -7.51 28.29 53.47
N ILE A 160 -6.38 28.18 52.78
CA ILE A 160 -5.15 28.93 53.07
C ILE A 160 -5.05 30.04 52.02
N PRO A 161 -5.31 31.33 52.37
CA PRO A 161 -5.41 32.42 51.40
C PRO A 161 -4.16 32.58 50.51
N ASP A 162 -2.96 32.42 51.08
CA ASP A 162 -1.70 32.57 50.36
C ASP A 162 -1.44 31.47 49.30
N GLN A 163 -2.22 30.39 49.32
CA GLN A 163 -2.11 29.27 48.38
C GLN A 163 -3.19 29.28 47.29
N LEU A 164 -4.21 30.13 47.42
CA LEU A 164 -5.25 30.30 46.40
C LEU A 164 -4.82 31.36 45.40
N LEU A 165 -5.05 31.14 44.11
CA LEU A 165 -4.87 32.19 43.13
C LEU A 165 -5.96 33.25 43.31
N GLN A 166 -5.57 34.53 43.21
CA GLN A 166 -6.54 35.63 43.21
C GLN A 166 -7.47 35.57 41.99
N GLU A 167 -6.92 35.15 40.84
CA GLU A 167 -7.66 34.93 39.61
C GLU A 167 -7.21 33.63 38.94
N PRO A 168 -8.13 32.86 38.33
CA PRO A 168 -7.78 31.68 37.56
C PRO A 168 -6.92 32.05 36.34
N PRO A 169 -6.06 31.14 35.84
CA PRO A 169 -5.20 31.40 34.67
C PRO A 169 -5.96 31.80 33.39
N PHE A 170 -7.24 31.46 33.30
CA PHE A 170 -8.16 31.84 32.23
C PHE A 170 -9.57 32.07 32.78
N PRO A 171 -10.40 32.88 32.09
CA PRO A 171 -11.76 33.18 32.54
C PRO A 171 -12.64 31.92 32.54
N LEU A 172 -13.35 31.69 33.65
CA LEU A 172 -14.33 30.61 33.75
C LEU A 172 -15.57 30.90 32.90
N SER A 173 -16.25 29.84 32.46
CA SER A 173 -17.40 29.95 31.58
C SER A 173 -18.59 30.64 32.23
N THR A 174 -19.18 31.60 31.53
CA THR A 174 -20.47 32.23 31.89
C THR A 174 -21.63 31.71 31.05
N ARG A 175 -21.34 30.77 30.15
CA ARG A 175 -22.29 30.20 29.20
C ARG A 175 -23.32 29.35 29.93
N SER A 176 -24.57 29.38 29.44
CA SER A 176 -25.58 28.46 29.96
C SER A 176 -25.36 27.06 29.40
N ILE A 177 -25.53 26.07 30.27
CA ILE A 177 -25.29 24.66 29.99
C ILE A 177 -26.59 24.04 29.46
N MET A 178 -26.49 23.41 28.29
CA MET A 178 -27.61 22.72 27.66
C MET A 178 -28.10 21.52 28.48
N GLN A 179 -29.29 21.01 28.18
CA GLN A 179 -29.73 19.73 28.74
C GLN A 179 -29.13 18.57 27.93
N PRO A 180 -28.80 17.43 28.58
CA PRO A 180 -28.50 16.19 27.87
C PRO A 180 -29.65 15.79 26.94
N MET A 181 -29.30 15.14 25.84
CA MET A 181 -30.27 14.76 24.80
C MET A 181 -30.16 13.28 24.47
N SER A 182 -31.30 12.60 24.31
CA SER A 182 -31.31 11.22 23.82
C SER A 182 -30.77 11.17 22.38
N LEU A 183 -29.67 10.45 22.20
CA LEU A 183 -29.06 10.28 20.89
C LEU A 183 -30.01 9.52 19.96
N GLU A 184 -30.71 8.50 20.46
CA GLU A 184 -31.66 7.73 19.67
C GLU A 184 -32.85 8.57 19.21
N THR A 185 -33.45 9.36 20.11
CA THR A 185 -34.57 10.25 19.76
C THR A 185 -34.15 11.28 18.74
N TRP A 186 -32.97 11.88 18.89
CA TRP A 186 -32.43 12.84 17.93
C TRP A 186 -32.18 12.20 16.56
N LEU A 187 -31.56 11.01 16.53
CA LEU A 187 -31.33 10.24 15.29
C LEU A 187 -32.65 9.90 14.59
N ASN A 188 -33.67 9.51 15.35
CA ASN A 188 -35.00 9.19 14.82
C ASN A 188 -35.69 10.43 14.25
N GLY A 189 -35.60 11.58 14.93
CA GLY A 189 -36.15 12.85 14.46
C GLY A 189 -35.53 13.32 13.14
N HIS A 190 -34.22 13.13 12.97
CA HIS A 190 -33.47 13.56 11.79
C HIS A 190 -33.28 12.45 10.74
N ARG A 191 -33.97 11.31 10.89
CA ARG A 191 -33.80 10.12 10.05
C ARG A 191 -33.94 10.43 8.57
N LYS A 192 -34.90 11.26 8.17
CA LYS A 192 -35.16 11.62 6.76
C LYS A 192 -33.98 12.40 6.16
N GLU A 193 -33.46 13.37 6.88
CA GLU A 193 -32.32 14.20 6.44
C GLU A 193 -31.02 13.39 6.38
N LEU A 194 -30.82 12.54 7.39
CA LEU A 194 -29.73 11.57 7.43
C LEU A 194 -29.83 10.60 6.23
N GLN A 195 -31.02 10.06 5.95
CA GLN A 195 -31.31 9.23 4.77
C GLN A 195 -31.21 9.97 3.43
N ALA A 196 -31.24 11.30 3.41
CA ALA A 196 -30.97 12.09 2.22
C ALA A 196 -29.46 12.25 1.95
N GLY A 197 -28.61 11.85 2.90
CA GLY A 197 -27.16 12.05 2.82
C GLY A 197 -26.71 13.39 3.38
N THR A 198 -27.57 14.09 4.15
CA THR A 198 -27.15 15.31 4.84
C THR A 198 -26.20 14.96 5.99
N SER A 199 -25.20 15.81 6.21
CA SER A 199 -24.37 15.79 7.43
C SER A 199 -24.97 16.79 8.40
N LEU A 200 -25.30 16.36 9.61
CA LEU A 200 -25.95 17.20 10.61
C LEU A 200 -25.02 17.39 11.81
N ASN A 201 -24.93 18.62 12.30
CA ASN A 201 -24.19 18.93 13.51
C ASN A 201 -25.11 18.71 14.73
N LEU A 202 -24.68 17.87 15.66
CA LEU A 202 -25.47 17.43 16.80
C LEU A 202 -25.72 18.57 17.81
N PHE A 203 -24.74 19.46 17.99
CA PHE A 203 -24.78 20.55 18.97
C PHE A 203 -24.87 21.95 18.33
N GLY A 204 -25.02 22.00 17.00
CA GLY A 204 -25.00 23.24 16.22
C GLY A 204 -23.61 23.89 16.15
N ASP A 205 -23.54 25.09 15.59
CA ASP A 205 -22.26 25.72 15.20
C ASP A 205 -21.74 26.74 16.23
N THR A 206 -22.28 26.70 17.44
CA THR A 206 -21.96 27.68 18.49
C THR A 206 -20.84 27.22 19.44
N TYR A 207 -20.34 25.99 19.25
CA TYR A 207 -19.30 25.35 20.06
C TYR A 207 -18.04 25.12 19.22
N GLU A 208 -16.89 25.02 19.89
CA GLU A 208 -15.63 24.72 19.23
C GLU A 208 -15.61 23.27 18.70
N THR A 209 -16.22 22.36 19.46
CA THR A 209 -16.36 20.95 19.14
C THR A 209 -17.54 20.73 18.21
N GLN A 210 -17.24 20.29 16.99
CA GLN A 210 -18.25 19.87 16.02
C GLN A 210 -18.43 18.35 16.06
N VAL A 211 -19.58 17.89 16.54
CA VAL A 211 -19.99 16.48 16.47
C VAL A 211 -20.96 16.30 15.31
N LYS A 212 -20.48 15.72 14.20
CA LYS A 212 -21.29 15.53 13.00
C LYS A 212 -21.79 14.10 12.88
N VAL A 213 -23.10 13.97 12.68
CA VAL A 213 -23.74 12.69 12.38
C VAL A 213 -23.94 12.58 10.87
N ILE A 214 -23.45 11.48 10.32
CA ILE A 214 -23.44 11.21 8.90
C ILE A 214 -24.07 9.84 8.67
N ALA A 215 -25.26 9.77 8.08
CA ALA A 215 -25.83 8.47 7.68
C ALA A 215 -25.30 8.03 6.30
N CYS A 216 -24.86 6.78 6.21
CA CYS A 216 -24.53 6.15 4.94
C CYS A 216 -25.82 5.72 4.24
N VAL A 217 -26.19 6.43 3.19
CA VAL A 217 -27.32 6.10 2.33
C VAL A 217 -26.79 5.33 1.14
N ALA A 218 -27.34 4.14 0.88
CA ALA A 218 -27.10 3.47 -0.39
C ALA A 218 -27.73 4.31 -1.52
N GLY A 219 -26.91 5.07 -2.25
CA GLY A 219 -27.31 5.70 -3.52
C GLY A 219 -27.51 7.22 -3.57
N SER A 220 -27.17 8.02 -2.55
CA SER A 220 -27.27 9.50 -2.63
C SER A 220 -25.92 10.18 -2.93
N THR A 221 -25.91 10.99 -3.99
CA THR A 221 -24.80 11.65 -4.70
C THR A 221 -24.08 12.80 -3.98
N ARG A 222 -24.02 12.80 -2.64
CA ARG A 222 -23.16 13.74 -1.91
C ARG A 222 -22.68 13.14 -0.60
N LYS A 223 -21.49 12.52 -0.57
CA LYS A 223 -20.60 12.50 0.63
C LYS A 223 -19.13 12.52 0.27
N ILE A 224 -18.45 13.50 0.85
CA ILE A 224 -17.05 13.88 0.71
C ILE A 224 -16.17 13.01 1.62
N CYS A 225 -15.02 12.61 1.06
CA CYS A 225 -13.85 12.08 1.75
C CYS A 225 -13.31 13.02 2.83
N VAL A 226 -12.84 12.42 3.93
CA VAL A 226 -11.87 12.92 4.92
C VAL A 226 -11.44 14.39 4.76
N THR A 227 -11.84 15.24 5.72
CA THR A 227 -11.05 16.40 6.12
C THR A 227 -10.89 16.41 7.64
N SER A 228 -9.69 16.79 8.06
CA SER A 228 -9.18 16.86 9.43
C SER A 228 -10.10 17.60 10.41
N HIS A 229 -10.10 17.10 11.66
CA HIS A 229 -10.80 17.62 12.86
C HIS A 229 -12.30 17.28 12.98
N GLN A 230 -12.66 16.00 13.11
CA GLN A 230 -14.02 15.60 13.50
C GLN A 230 -14.07 14.23 14.19
N VAL A 231 -14.82 14.16 15.29
CA VAL A 231 -15.25 12.92 15.96
C VAL A 231 -16.30 12.24 15.06
N ILE A 232 -16.06 10.98 14.70
CA ILE A 232 -17.01 10.14 13.97
C ILE A 232 -17.84 9.35 14.99
N VAL A 233 -19.12 9.69 15.15
CA VAL A 233 -20.09 8.87 15.90
C VAL A 233 -20.90 8.03 14.90
N HIS A 234 -20.78 6.69 14.99
CA HIS A 234 -21.64 5.75 14.26
C HIS A 234 -22.78 5.27 15.16
N GLY A 235 -24.03 5.49 14.73
CA GLY A 235 -25.23 4.86 15.30
C GLY A 235 -25.80 3.81 14.34
N GLN A 236 -26.35 2.71 14.88
CA GLN A 236 -27.12 1.73 14.10
C GLN A 236 -28.46 1.45 14.81
N GLY A 237 -29.56 1.77 14.12
CA GLY A 237 -30.93 1.38 14.51
C GLY A 237 -31.36 0.08 13.81
N SER A 238 -32.21 -0.67 14.51
CA SER A 238 -32.61 -2.09 14.35
C SER A 238 -33.21 -2.55 13.01
N SER A 239 -33.05 -3.84 12.70
CA SER A 239 -33.94 -4.61 11.81
C SER A 239 -34.33 -5.93 12.48
N LYS A 240 -35.63 -6.25 12.45
CA LYS A 240 -36.19 -7.54 12.85
C LYS A 240 -35.62 -8.65 11.95
N GLY A 241 -34.83 -9.57 12.50
CA GLY A 241 -34.32 -10.77 11.81
C GLY A 241 -33.17 -11.43 12.60
N PRO A 242 -32.99 -12.77 12.54
CA PRO A 242 -32.06 -13.47 13.41
C PRO A 242 -30.60 -13.21 13.01
N ARG A 243 -29.84 -12.61 13.94
CA ARG A 243 -28.37 -12.60 14.06
C ARG A 243 -27.58 -12.56 12.74
N GLN A 244 -27.34 -11.37 12.23
CA GLN A 244 -26.12 -11.07 11.48
C GLN A 244 -25.50 -9.78 12.02
N ASP A 245 -24.44 -9.97 12.81
CA ASP A 245 -23.58 -8.93 13.35
C ASP A 245 -22.84 -8.20 12.20
N VAL A 246 -22.73 -6.88 12.31
CA VAL A 246 -22.25 -6.04 11.20
C VAL A 246 -20.75 -5.81 11.37
N ASP A 247 -19.96 -6.60 10.66
CA ASP A 247 -18.49 -6.57 10.64
C ASP A 247 -17.95 -5.35 9.90
N VAL A 248 -17.13 -4.51 10.54
CA VAL A 248 -16.01 -3.84 9.84
C VAL A 248 -14.85 -3.41 10.75
N TRP A 249 -13.61 -3.68 10.27
CA TRP A 249 -12.33 -2.94 10.49
C TRP A 249 -11.26 -3.37 11.52
N LEU A 250 -10.90 -4.65 11.54
CA LEU A 250 -9.58 -5.11 12.03
C LEU A 250 -8.47 -5.07 10.93
N TRP A 251 -8.81 -4.69 9.70
CA TRP A 251 -7.99 -4.94 8.50
C TRP A 251 -6.78 -4.02 8.28
N GLN A 252 -6.78 -2.75 8.69
CA GLN A 252 -5.67 -1.83 8.33
C GLN A 252 -4.39 -2.04 9.16
N LEU A 253 -4.52 -2.41 10.43
CA LEU A 253 -3.37 -2.90 11.21
C LEU A 253 -2.95 -4.30 10.76
N ALA A 254 -3.89 -5.19 10.41
CA ALA A 254 -3.55 -6.50 9.83
C ALA A 254 -2.77 -6.34 8.51
N MET A 255 -3.14 -5.35 7.69
CA MET A 255 -2.42 -4.97 6.48
C MET A 255 -0.99 -4.54 6.79
N SER A 256 -0.77 -3.69 7.79
CA SER A 256 0.59 -3.29 8.18
C SER A 256 1.43 -4.48 8.70
N TYR A 257 0.84 -5.34 9.53
CA TYR A 257 1.48 -6.57 10.01
C TYR A 257 1.74 -7.60 8.92
N LEU A 258 0.93 -7.64 7.85
CA LEU A 258 1.13 -8.52 6.71
C LEU A 258 2.11 -7.95 5.69
N MET A 259 2.04 -6.65 5.40
CA MET A 259 2.86 -6.00 4.37
C MET A 259 4.32 -5.94 4.78
N VAL A 260 4.64 -5.62 6.04
CA VAL A 260 6.04 -5.53 6.49
C VAL A 260 6.83 -6.82 6.24
N PRO A 261 6.39 -8.03 6.67
CA PRO A 261 7.12 -9.26 6.38
C PRO A 261 7.14 -9.60 4.88
N VAL A 262 6.05 -9.34 4.13
CA VAL A 262 6.02 -9.55 2.68
C VAL A 262 7.09 -8.70 1.97
N LEU A 263 7.13 -7.40 2.25
CA LEU A 263 8.13 -6.49 1.70
C LEU A 263 9.55 -6.85 2.16
N GLY A 264 9.70 -7.36 3.38
CA GLY A 264 10.98 -7.83 3.90
C GLY A 264 11.51 -9.04 3.11
N VAL A 265 10.64 -10.01 2.82
CA VAL A 265 10.98 -11.17 1.98
C VAL A 265 11.29 -10.74 0.54
N GLU A 266 10.46 -9.87 -0.05
CA GLU A 266 10.70 -9.32 -1.39
C GLU A 266 12.04 -8.58 -1.47
N CYS A 267 12.37 -7.77 -0.45
CA CYS A 267 13.64 -7.06 -0.36
C CYS A 267 14.82 -8.03 -0.28
N ALA A 268 14.73 -9.08 0.53
CA ALA A 268 15.79 -10.07 0.68
C ALA A 268 16.00 -10.88 -0.61
N LEU A 269 14.92 -11.41 -1.19
CA LEU A 269 14.96 -12.18 -2.44
C LEU A 269 15.43 -11.32 -3.61
N GLY A 270 14.88 -10.11 -3.73
CA GLY A 270 15.26 -9.14 -4.76
C GLY A 270 16.73 -8.75 -4.66
N LEU A 271 17.23 -8.44 -3.45
CA LEU A 271 18.63 -8.07 -3.24
C LEU A 271 19.59 -9.20 -3.61
N VAL A 272 19.34 -10.42 -3.12
CA VAL A 272 20.18 -11.60 -3.40
C VAL A 272 20.13 -11.95 -4.89
N GLY A 273 18.92 -12.05 -5.45
CA GLY A 273 18.70 -12.45 -6.84
C GLY A 273 19.30 -11.47 -7.85
N ASN A 274 19.06 -10.17 -7.68
CA ASN A 274 19.56 -9.15 -8.60
C ASN A 274 21.06 -8.88 -8.43
N SER A 275 21.62 -9.01 -7.22
CA SER A 275 23.07 -8.93 -7.02
C SER A 275 23.81 -10.08 -7.69
N LEU A 276 23.30 -11.31 -7.54
CA LEU A 276 23.84 -12.48 -8.23
C LEU A 276 23.70 -12.32 -9.76
N ALA A 277 22.55 -11.84 -10.23
CA ALA A 277 22.31 -11.62 -11.65
C ALA A 277 23.28 -10.59 -12.24
N LEU A 278 23.46 -9.44 -11.56
CA LEU A 278 24.40 -8.40 -11.97
C LEU A 278 25.82 -8.96 -12.05
N PHE A 279 26.25 -9.73 -11.05
CA PHE A 279 27.56 -10.38 -11.04
C PHE A 279 27.74 -11.31 -12.26
N ILE A 280 26.78 -12.19 -12.52
CA ILE A 280 26.84 -13.11 -13.67
C ILE A 280 26.88 -12.32 -14.99
N PHE A 281 26.05 -11.30 -15.16
CA PHE A 281 26.02 -10.50 -16.39
C PHE A 281 27.34 -9.74 -16.62
N CYS A 282 27.88 -9.11 -15.58
CA CYS A 282 29.09 -8.30 -15.69
C CYS A 282 30.35 -9.14 -15.92
N PHE A 283 30.47 -10.30 -15.24
CA PHE A 283 31.73 -11.04 -15.19
C PHE A 283 31.72 -12.40 -15.91
N ARG A 284 30.56 -13.06 -16.05
CA ARG A 284 30.46 -14.43 -16.59
C ARG A 284 29.82 -14.52 -17.98
N MET A 285 29.15 -13.46 -18.43
CA MET A 285 28.36 -13.43 -19.67
C MET A 285 28.94 -12.49 -20.74
N ARG A 286 30.22 -12.10 -20.64
CA ARG A 286 30.91 -11.34 -21.70
C ARG A 286 31.39 -12.28 -22.82
N PRO A 287 31.30 -11.88 -24.10
CA PRO A 287 30.75 -10.63 -24.61
C PRO A 287 29.21 -10.58 -24.54
N TRP A 288 28.66 -9.39 -24.29
CA TRP A 288 27.22 -9.22 -24.14
C TRP A 288 26.45 -9.41 -25.45
N THR A 289 25.18 -9.80 -25.33
CA THR A 289 24.24 -9.85 -26.45
C THR A 289 23.25 -8.70 -26.35
N SER A 290 22.54 -8.38 -27.44
CA SER A 290 21.45 -7.39 -27.45
C SER A 290 20.39 -7.65 -26.36
N ASN A 291 20.15 -8.93 -26.03
CA ASN A 291 19.23 -9.31 -24.97
C ASN A 291 19.81 -9.06 -23.57
N THR A 292 21.12 -9.27 -23.39
CA THR A 292 21.81 -9.01 -22.12
C THR A 292 21.70 -7.55 -21.71
N VAL A 293 21.75 -6.62 -22.67
CA VAL A 293 21.59 -5.18 -22.40
C VAL A 293 20.25 -4.88 -21.73
N PHE A 294 19.14 -5.40 -22.27
CA PHE A 294 17.81 -5.19 -21.67
C PHE A 294 17.65 -5.89 -20.31
N LEU A 295 18.26 -7.06 -20.12
CA LEU A 295 18.26 -7.76 -18.84
C LEU A 295 19.04 -6.97 -17.76
N VAL A 296 20.19 -6.40 -18.11
CA VAL A 296 20.96 -5.54 -17.18
C VAL A 296 20.18 -4.27 -16.85
N SER A 297 19.45 -3.68 -17.81
CA SER A 297 18.56 -2.55 -17.51
C SER A 297 17.44 -2.91 -16.53
N LEU A 298 16.87 -4.13 -16.59
CA LEU A 298 15.91 -4.60 -15.58
C LEU A 298 16.54 -4.69 -14.20
N VAL A 299 17.74 -5.28 -14.09
CA VAL A 299 18.48 -5.34 -12.82
C VAL A 299 18.70 -3.94 -12.22
N VAL A 300 19.06 -2.95 -13.04
CA VAL A 300 19.22 -1.56 -12.60
C VAL A 300 17.88 -0.98 -12.12
N ALA A 301 16.79 -1.22 -12.84
CA ALA A 301 15.46 -0.80 -12.43
C ALA A 301 15.06 -1.44 -11.08
N ASP A 302 15.35 -2.72 -10.87
CA ASP A 302 15.04 -3.44 -9.64
C ASP A 302 15.80 -2.91 -8.44
N PHE A 303 17.07 -2.52 -8.60
CA PHE A 303 17.81 -1.85 -7.52
C PHE A 303 17.19 -0.52 -7.10
N LEU A 304 16.59 0.24 -8.03
CA LEU A 304 15.83 1.46 -7.68
C LEU A 304 14.63 1.13 -6.77
N LEU A 305 13.97 -0.03 -6.96
CA LEU A 305 12.89 -0.45 -6.07
C LEU A 305 13.42 -0.97 -4.72
N ILE A 306 14.42 -1.86 -4.75
CA ILE A 306 14.94 -2.55 -3.56
C ILE A 306 15.42 -1.55 -2.49
N ILE A 307 16.10 -0.48 -2.89
CA ILE A 307 16.56 0.58 -1.97
C ILE A 307 15.39 1.29 -1.26
N ASN A 308 14.21 1.32 -1.88
CA ASN A 308 13.02 1.98 -1.35
C ASN A 308 12.12 1.08 -0.48
N LEU A 309 12.28 -0.24 -0.55
CA LEU A 309 11.48 -1.19 0.24
C LEU A 309 11.68 -1.02 1.76
N PRO A 310 12.89 -0.79 2.30
CA PRO A 310 13.07 -0.51 3.73
C PRO A 310 12.36 0.77 4.20
N LEU A 311 12.39 1.82 3.37
CA LEU A 311 11.67 3.07 3.66
C LEU A 311 10.16 2.84 3.69
N ARG A 312 9.65 1.96 2.82
CA ARG A 312 8.23 1.54 2.82
C ARG A 312 7.88 0.68 4.02
N MET A 313 8.73 -0.26 4.43
CA MET A 313 8.52 -1.02 5.66
C MET A 313 8.45 -0.11 6.88
N ASN A 314 9.39 0.84 7.03
CA ASN A 314 9.36 1.82 8.10
C ASN A 314 8.09 2.68 8.06
N TYR A 315 7.65 3.08 6.86
CA TYR A 315 6.39 3.80 6.67
C TYR A 315 5.19 2.99 7.18
N TYR A 316 5.10 1.68 6.90
CA TYR A 316 4.04 0.82 7.41
C TYR A 316 4.14 0.57 8.94
N LEU A 317 5.35 0.38 9.46
CA LEU A 317 5.59 0.21 10.91
C LEU A 317 5.17 1.45 11.72
N LEU A 318 5.35 2.63 11.15
CA LEU A 318 4.96 3.91 11.74
C LEU A 318 3.52 4.31 11.41
N GLN A 319 2.66 3.33 11.09
CA GLN A 319 1.25 3.54 10.81
C GLN A 319 0.99 4.58 9.71
N GLU A 320 1.75 4.48 8.62
CA GLU A 320 1.64 5.35 7.44
C GLU A 320 2.06 6.81 7.70
N LYS A 321 2.85 7.06 8.75
CA LYS A 321 3.48 8.37 9.03
C LYS A 321 4.86 8.44 8.39
N TRP A 322 5.09 9.41 7.50
CA TRP A 322 6.41 9.67 6.90
C TRP A 322 7.24 10.61 7.78
N ARG A 323 8.52 10.27 8.03
CA ARG A 323 9.42 11.05 8.92
C ARG A 323 10.64 11.65 8.24
N PHE A 324 10.88 11.35 6.96
CA PHE A 324 12.11 11.76 6.27
C PHE A 324 11.96 13.10 5.51
N GLY A 325 10.86 13.83 5.76
CA GLY A 325 10.52 15.09 5.08
C GLY A 325 10.06 14.93 3.64
N THR A 326 9.50 16.01 3.09
CA THR A 326 8.89 16.04 1.74
C THR A 326 9.86 15.64 0.62
N THR A 327 11.12 16.11 0.65
CA THR A 327 12.09 15.80 -0.41
C THR A 327 12.38 14.31 -0.52
N ALA A 328 12.61 13.64 0.60
CA ALA A 328 12.86 12.20 0.61
C ALA A 328 11.63 11.42 0.14
N CYS A 329 10.42 11.91 0.45
CA CYS A 329 9.19 11.29 -0.04
C CYS A 329 9.08 11.39 -1.56
N ASN A 330 9.32 12.57 -2.13
CA ASN A 330 9.25 12.79 -3.57
C ASN A 330 10.26 11.93 -4.33
N VAL A 331 11.48 11.80 -3.80
CA VAL A 331 12.52 10.91 -4.35
C VAL A 331 12.08 9.45 -4.26
N ASN A 332 11.53 9.01 -3.12
CA ASN A 332 11.01 7.65 -2.95
C ASN A 332 9.93 7.33 -3.98
N LEU A 333 8.95 8.22 -4.15
CA LEU A 333 7.87 8.05 -5.12
C LEU A 333 8.36 8.05 -6.56
N PHE A 334 9.31 8.92 -6.89
CA PHE A 334 9.95 8.96 -8.20
C PHE A 334 10.64 7.64 -8.53
N MET A 335 11.48 7.13 -7.61
CA MET A 335 12.18 5.86 -7.82
C MET A 335 11.23 4.68 -7.98
N LEU A 336 10.16 4.61 -7.17
CA LEU A 336 9.12 3.58 -7.29
C LEU A 336 8.38 3.66 -8.64
N SER A 337 8.02 4.86 -9.09
CA SER A 337 7.35 5.06 -10.37
C SER A 337 8.27 4.74 -11.57
N THR A 338 9.52 5.18 -11.50
CA THR A 338 10.55 4.90 -12.52
C THR A 338 10.84 3.41 -12.61
N ASN A 339 10.98 2.67 -11.50
CA ASN A 339 11.13 1.20 -11.52
C ASN A 339 9.95 0.55 -12.26
N ARG A 340 8.72 0.92 -11.93
CA ARG A 340 7.52 0.33 -12.54
C ARG A 340 7.49 0.55 -14.05
N THR A 341 7.64 1.79 -14.52
CA THR A 341 7.64 2.10 -15.96
C THR A 341 8.83 1.45 -16.67
N ALA A 342 10.02 1.43 -16.05
CA ALA A 342 11.19 0.75 -16.62
C ALA A 342 10.99 -0.76 -16.78
N SER A 343 10.41 -1.42 -15.76
CA SER A 343 10.13 -2.85 -15.80
C SER A 343 9.20 -3.21 -16.96
N MET A 344 8.10 -2.47 -17.14
CA MET A 344 7.18 -2.68 -18.27
C MET A 344 7.87 -2.44 -19.62
N ALA A 345 8.64 -1.36 -19.74
CA ALA A 345 9.33 -1.00 -20.99
C ALA A 345 10.39 -2.04 -21.39
N PHE A 346 11.23 -2.49 -20.45
CA PHE A 346 12.29 -3.45 -20.75
C PHE A 346 11.76 -4.87 -20.95
N LEU A 347 10.69 -5.29 -20.25
CA LEU A 347 9.99 -6.54 -20.56
C LEU A 347 9.42 -6.53 -21.99
N THR A 348 8.87 -5.39 -22.43
CA THR A 348 8.43 -5.20 -23.82
C THR A 348 9.60 -5.29 -24.81
N ALA A 349 10.71 -4.61 -24.51
CA ALA A 349 11.90 -4.65 -25.36
C ALA A 349 12.46 -6.07 -25.50
N ILE A 350 12.47 -6.86 -24.41
CA ILE A 350 12.86 -8.27 -24.43
C ILE A 350 11.91 -9.09 -25.32
N ALA A 351 10.59 -8.90 -25.19
CA ALA A 351 9.61 -9.60 -26.00
C ALA A 351 9.74 -9.27 -27.50
N LEU A 352 9.90 -7.99 -27.85
CA LEU A 352 10.08 -7.52 -29.23
C LEU A 352 11.41 -7.97 -29.83
N ASN A 353 12.50 -7.92 -29.06
CA ASN A 353 13.80 -8.45 -29.48
C ASN A 353 13.72 -9.94 -29.84
N ARG A 354 12.91 -10.71 -29.10
CA ARG A 354 12.70 -12.15 -29.36
C ARG A 354 11.79 -12.38 -30.55
N TYR A 355 10.75 -11.56 -30.72
CA TYR A 355 9.91 -11.54 -31.92
C TYR A 355 10.76 -11.31 -33.18
N LEU A 356 11.62 -10.29 -33.19
CA LEU A 356 12.47 -10.00 -34.34
C LEU A 356 13.37 -11.18 -34.71
N LYS A 357 14.01 -11.83 -33.71
CA LYS A 357 14.91 -12.95 -33.94
C LYS A 357 14.22 -14.23 -34.44
N VAL A 358 12.97 -14.48 -34.06
CA VAL A 358 12.25 -15.70 -34.47
C VAL A 358 11.47 -15.49 -35.77
N VAL A 359 10.75 -14.37 -35.87
CA VAL A 359 9.87 -14.10 -37.01
C VAL A 359 10.68 -13.61 -38.21
N TRP A 360 11.60 -12.66 -37.99
CA TRP A 360 12.40 -11.99 -39.03
C TRP A 360 13.92 -12.15 -38.83
N PRO A 361 14.47 -13.39 -38.86
CA PRO A 361 15.87 -13.67 -38.52
C PRO A 361 16.93 -13.02 -39.44
N HIS A 362 16.54 -12.56 -40.64
CA HIS A 362 17.44 -11.94 -41.62
C HIS A 362 17.26 -10.41 -41.73
N HIS A 363 16.34 -9.82 -40.97
CA HIS A 363 16.11 -8.38 -41.02
C HIS A 363 17.22 -7.62 -40.26
N ALA A 364 17.62 -6.44 -40.73
CA ALA A 364 18.70 -5.65 -40.11
C ALA A 364 18.48 -5.41 -38.61
N LEU A 365 17.23 -5.16 -38.19
CA LEU A 365 16.85 -5.01 -36.76
C LEU A 365 17.08 -6.29 -35.92
N SER A 366 16.95 -7.48 -36.50
CA SER A 366 17.20 -8.74 -35.78
C SER A 366 18.69 -9.01 -35.57
N GLN A 367 19.52 -8.45 -36.45
CA GLN A 367 20.98 -8.46 -36.36
C GLN A 367 21.53 -7.21 -35.65
N ALA A 368 20.65 -6.41 -35.04
CA ALA A 368 21.05 -5.21 -34.32
C ALA A 368 22.17 -5.55 -33.33
N SER A 369 23.29 -4.83 -33.48
CA SER A 369 24.48 -4.99 -32.66
C SER A 369 24.18 -4.63 -31.20
N VAL A 370 25.07 -5.07 -30.30
CA VAL A 370 25.01 -4.68 -28.88
C VAL A 370 24.93 -3.17 -28.72
N TRP A 371 25.62 -2.43 -29.60
CA TRP A 371 25.57 -0.97 -29.65
C TRP A 371 24.16 -0.46 -29.98
N GLY A 372 23.50 -1.01 -31.00
CA GLY A 372 22.11 -0.64 -31.33
C GLY A 372 21.14 -0.90 -30.19
N ALA A 373 21.30 -2.03 -29.48
CA ALA A 373 20.50 -2.32 -28.28
C ALA A 373 20.80 -1.35 -27.12
N THR A 374 22.05 -0.91 -26.98
CA THR A 374 22.47 0.08 -25.98
C THR A 374 21.86 1.45 -26.26
N GLN A 375 21.87 1.91 -27.52
CA GLN A 375 21.21 3.16 -27.91
C GLN A 375 19.70 3.12 -27.63
N LEU A 376 19.03 2.01 -27.97
CA LEU A 376 17.62 1.84 -27.65
C LEU A 376 17.38 1.86 -26.13
N ALA A 377 18.20 1.16 -25.35
CA ALA A 377 18.08 1.15 -23.89
C ALA A 377 18.29 2.54 -23.26
N MET A 378 19.26 3.32 -23.75
CA MET A 378 19.48 4.70 -23.29
C MET A 378 18.31 5.61 -23.66
N GLY A 379 17.76 5.47 -24.87
CA GLY A 379 16.56 6.20 -25.29
C GLY A 379 15.34 5.87 -24.43
N LEU A 380 15.13 4.57 -24.11
CA LEU A 380 14.09 4.14 -23.19
C LEU A 380 14.28 4.76 -21.81
N TRP A 381 15.49 4.68 -21.23
CA TRP A 381 15.79 5.31 -19.94
C TRP A 381 15.53 6.82 -19.94
N GLY A 382 15.99 7.55 -20.96
CA GLY A 382 15.73 8.97 -21.09
C GLY A 382 14.23 9.30 -21.13
N GLY A 383 13.46 8.53 -21.90
CA GLY A 383 12.00 8.67 -21.96
C GLY A 383 11.32 8.37 -20.62
N ILE A 384 11.73 7.30 -19.93
CA ILE A 384 11.20 6.91 -18.62
C ILE A 384 11.44 8.00 -17.58
N LEU A 385 12.68 8.52 -17.51
CA LEU A 385 13.08 9.57 -16.57
C LEU A 385 12.32 10.87 -16.85
N PHE A 386 12.18 11.25 -18.13
CA PHE A 386 11.41 12.42 -18.53
C PHE A 386 9.93 12.28 -18.12
N LEU A 387 9.31 11.14 -18.40
CA LEU A 387 7.90 10.89 -18.12
C LEU A 387 7.59 10.93 -16.61
N ASN A 388 8.49 10.40 -15.80
CA ASN A 388 8.33 10.33 -14.35
C ASN A 388 8.86 11.55 -13.60
N GLY A 389 9.61 12.45 -14.26
CA GLY A 389 10.28 13.60 -13.61
C GLY A 389 9.32 14.53 -12.86
N HIS A 390 8.07 14.66 -13.32
CA HIS A 390 7.05 15.46 -12.65
C HIS A 390 6.75 15.03 -11.19
N VAL A 391 7.00 13.76 -10.84
CA VAL A 391 6.78 13.23 -9.49
C VAL A 391 7.70 13.90 -8.46
N LEU A 392 8.89 14.35 -8.88
CA LEU A 392 9.83 15.06 -8.01
C LEU A 392 9.33 16.45 -7.59
N LEU A 393 8.49 17.07 -8.42
CA LEU A 393 7.96 18.42 -8.23
C LEU A 393 6.63 18.45 -7.46
N ASN A 394 6.13 17.29 -7.03
CA ASN A 394 4.84 17.21 -6.35
C ASN A 394 4.96 17.72 -4.89
N ASN A 395 4.15 18.69 -4.50
CA ASN A 395 4.11 19.19 -3.12
C ASN A 395 3.27 18.26 -2.25
N GLN A 396 3.85 17.12 -1.84
CA GLN A 396 3.18 16.22 -0.94
C GLN A 396 3.21 16.76 0.51
N SER A 397 2.10 16.55 1.22
CA SER A 397 1.94 16.92 2.63
C SER A 397 2.90 16.12 3.53
N ASP A 398 3.53 16.81 4.47
CA ASP A 398 4.69 16.34 5.26
C ASP A 398 4.46 15.01 6.01
N HIS A 399 3.20 14.66 6.28
CA HIS A 399 2.83 13.48 7.08
C HIS A 399 2.46 12.22 6.28
N SER A 400 2.18 12.31 4.96
CA SER A 400 1.65 11.17 4.17
C SER A 400 2.41 10.97 2.86
N CYS A 401 3.19 9.90 2.74
CA CYS A 401 4.01 9.60 1.56
C CYS A 401 3.44 8.45 0.72
N ILE A 402 2.40 8.72 -0.08
CA ILE A 402 1.66 7.70 -0.86
C ILE A 402 1.74 8.03 -2.36
N SER A 403 1.98 6.99 -3.19
CA SER A 403 2.07 7.11 -4.66
C SER A 403 0.72 7.40 -5.33
N TYR A 404 -0.39 7.24 -4.60
CA TYR A 404 -1.74 7.34 -5.12
C TYR A 404 -2.64 8.02 -4.09
N LYS A 405 -2.83 9.34 -4.22
CA LYS A 405 -3.86 10.06 -3.44
C LYS A 405 -5.20 9.96 -4.14
N MET A 406 -6.22 9.41 -3.49
CA MET A 406 -7.59 9.31 -4.02
C MET A 406 -8.37 10.61 -3.73
N ASP A 407 -8.10 11.65 -4.51
CA ASP A 407 -8.82 12.92 -4.37
C ASP A 407 -10.08 12.96 -5.23
N ALA A 408 -11.17 13.50 -4.69
CA ALA A 408 -12.42 13.71 -5.42
C ALA A 408 -12.24 14.72 -6.58
N ASN A 409 -11.33 15.69 -6.40
CA ASN A 409 -10.90 16.64 -7.43
C ASN A 409 -9.39 16.52 -7.67
N PRO A 410 -8.95 15.51 -8.45
CA PRO A 410 -7.53 15.30 -8.71
C PRO A 410 -6.97 16.44 -9.56
N SER A 411 -5.78 16.91 -9.22
CA SER A 411 -5.04 17.87 -10.06
C SER A 411 -4.85 17.33 -11.49
N ALA A 412 -4.64 18.23 -12.46
CA ALA A 412 -4.36 17.83 -13.85
C ALA A 412 -3.18 16.86 -13.93
N TRP A 413 -2.15 17.08 -13.11
CA TRP A 413 -0.98 16.21 -12.97
C TRP A 413 -1.33 14.80 -12.51
N THR A 414 -2.16 14.69 -11.47
CA THR A 414 -2.61 13.39 -10.93
C THR A 414 -3.45 12.63 -11.96
N ARG A 415 -4.28 13.32 -12.74
CA ARG A 415 -5.03 12.72 -13.86
C ARG A 415 -4.10 12.20 -14.95
N TRP A 416 -3.09 12.98 -15.32
CA TRP A 416 -2.09 12.59 -16.32
C TRP A 416 -1.30 11.36 -15.89
N HIS A 417 -0.77 11.37 -14.67
CA HIS A 417 -0.03 10.22 -14.11
C HIS A 417 -0.86 8.93 -14.14
N ARG A 418 -2.13 9.01 -13.76
CA ARG A 418 -3.05 7.85 -13.79
C ARG A 418 -3.37 7.39 -15.20
N ALA A 419 -3.60 8.31 -16.13
CA ALA A 419 -3.88 7.97 -17.53
C ALA A 419 -2.68 7.30 -18.20
N LEU A 420 -1.48 7.84 -17.96
CA LEU A 420 -0.21 7.25 -18.41
C LEU A 420 -0.03 5.84 -17.86
N LEU A 421 -0.26 5.63 -16.56
CA LEU A 421 -0.16 4.31 -15.93
C LEU A 421 -1.06 3.25 -16.60
N VAL A 422 -2.32 3.59 -16.87
CA VAL A 422 -3.26 2.68 -17.54
C VAL A 422 -2.85 2.44 -19.00
N LEU A 423 -2.46 3.50 -19.70
CA LEU A 423 -2.03 3.43 -21.11
C LEU A 423 -0.77 2.58 -21.27
N GLU A 424 0.26 2.80 -20.46
CA GLU A 424 1.50 2.03 -20.44
C GLU A 424 1.22 0.54 -20.25
N PHE A 425 0.32 0.21 -19.32
CA PHE A 425 -0.02 -1.18 -19.04
C PHE A 425 -0.64 -1.89 -20.25
N PHE A 426 -1.67 -1.29 -20.86
CA PHE A 426 -2.36 -1.92 -21.99
C PHE A 426 -1.52 -1.92 -23.27
N LEU A 427 -0.73 -0.87 -23.50
CA LEU A 427 0.21 -0.80 -24.63
C LEU A 427 1.25 -1.91 -24.53
N THR A 428 1.88 -2.06 -23.38
CA THR A 428 2.86 -3.12 -23.11
C THR A 428 2.24 -4.50 -23.28
N LEU A 429 1.07 -4.73 -22.69
CA LEU A 429 0.36 -6.00 -22.81
C LEU A 429 0.05 -6.34 -24.28
N ALA A 430 -0.44 -5.37 -25.06
CA ALA A 430 -0.73 -5.55 -26.48
C ALA A 430 0.54 -5.92 -27.28
N CYS A 431 1.66 -5.24 -27.04
CA CYS A 431 2.94 -5.55 -27.69
C CYS A 431 3.44 -6.96 -27.35
N ILE A 432 3.36 -7.38 -26.09
CA ILE A 432 3.80 -8.72 -25.64
C ILE A 432 2.89 -9.80 -26.24
N LEU A 433 1.56 -9.62 -26.21
CA LEU A 433 0.61 -10.55 -26.80
C LEU A 433 0.80 -10.66 -28.32
N PHE A 434 1.01 -9.53 -29.01
CA PHE A 434 1.35 -9.52 -30.43
C PHE A 434 2.61 -10.33 -30.73
N ALA A 435 3.68 -10.14 -29.94
CA ALA A 435 4.92 -10.89 -30.08
C ALA A 435 4.69 -12.40 -29.91
N ILE A 436 3.92 -12.81 -28.89
CA ILE A 436 3.59 -14.22 -28.61
C ILE A 436 2.80 -14.85 -29.74
N VAL A 437 1.69 -14.22 -30.15
CA VAL A 437 0.83 -14.75 -31.22
C VAL A 437 1.64 -14.86 -32.51
N SER A 438 2.42 -13.84 -32.87
CA SER A 438 3.23 -13.84 -34.09
C SER A 438 4.32 -14.92 -34.08
N ILE A 439 5.01 -15.11 -32.95
CA ILE A 439 6.00 -16.18 -32.78
C ILE A 439 5.33 -17.55 -32.90
N PHE A 440 4.21 -17.75 -32.20
CA PHE A 440 3.49 -19.01 -32.21
C PHE A 440 2.99 -19.40 -33.61
N LEU A 441 2.37 -18.44 -34.33
CA LEU A 441 1.94 -18.62 -35.71
C LEU A 441 3.12 -18.94 -36.63
N THR A 442 4.26 -18.28 -36.44
CA THR A 442 5.47 -18.54 -37.24
C THR A 442 6.03 -19.93 -36.97
N ILE A 443 6.04 -20.38 -35.72
CA ILE A 443 6.52 -21.72 -35.34
C ILE A 443 5.64 -22.80 -35.93
N ARG A 444 4.31 -22.62 -35.89
CA ARG A 444 3.35 -23.54 -36.52
C ARG A 444 3.52 -23.56 -38.04
N ARG A 445 3.54 -22.40 -38.69
CA ARG A 445 3.68 -22.29 -40.16
C ARG A 445 4.96 -22.90 -40.69
N ARG A 446 6.09 -22.69 -39.99
CA ARG A 446 7.41 -23.18 -40.42
C ARG A 446 7.73 -24.59 -39.89
N GLY A 447 6.80 -25.25 -39.19
CA GLY A 447 7.03 -26.58 -38.60
C GLY A 447 8.17 -26.62 -37.57
N LEU A 448 8.49 -25.51 -36.92
CA LEU A 448 9.65 -25.37 -36.03
C LEU A 448 9.40 -25.88 -34.60
N ALA A 449 8.26 -26.52 -34.35
CA ALA A 449 7.82 -26.95 -33.02
C ALA A 449 8.78 -27.95 -32.35
N GLY A 450 9.61 -28.66 -33.11
CA GLY A 450 10.63 -29.58 -32.59
C GLY A 450 11.97 -28.93 -32.20
N LYS A 451 12.22 -27.67 -32.58
CA LYS A 451 13.53 -27.03 -32.35
C LYS A 451 13.62 -26.40 -30.95
N ALA A 452 14.79 -26.54 -30.32
CA ALA A 452 15.04 -26.05 -28.96
C ALA A 452 14.92 -24.52 -28.82
N GLY A 453 15.43 -23.76 -29.80
CA GLY A 453 15.39 -22.29 -29.80
C GLY A 453 13.97 -21.70 -29.75
N PRO A 454 13.08 -22.05 -30.70
CA PRO A 454 11.69 -21.57 -30.69
C PRO A 454 10.88 -22.03 -29.47
N ARG A 455 11.04 -23.27 -28.99
CA ARG A 455 10.42 -23.72 -27.73
C ARG A 455 10.86 -22.87 -26.54
N ARG A 456 12.13 -22.47 -26.52
CA ARG A 456 12.70 -21.63 -25.47
C ARG A 456 12.20 -20.20 -25.53
N ALA A 457 12.05 -19.64 -26.74
CA ALA A 457 11.43 -18.33 -26.92
C ALA A 457 9.99 -18.32 -26.39
N ILE A 458 9.20 -19.37 -26.67
CA ILE A 458 7.85 -19.52 -26.11
C ILE A 458 7.91 -19.57 -24.58
N ARG A 459 8.71 -20.46 -23.98
CA ARG A 459 8.81 -20.56 -22.51
C ARG A 459 9.16 -19.23 -21.86
N MET A 460 10.17 -18.55 -22.40
CA MET A 460 10.58 -17.23 -21.91
C MET A 460 9.45 -16.20 -22.00
N LEU A 461 8.72 -16.14 -23.12
CA LEU A 461 7.60 -15.21 -23.28
C LEU A 461 6.40 -15.56 -22.40
N THR A 462 6.12 -16.85 -22.19
CA THR A 462 5.12 -17.30 -21.23
C THR A 462 5.48 -16.84 -19.82
N THR A 463 6.77 -16.94 -19.43
CA THR A 463 7.25 -16.38 -18.16
C THR A 463 7.08 -14.86 -18.11
N VAL A 464 7.44 -14.12 -19.17
CA VAL A 464 7.25 -12.66 -19.24
C VAL A 464 5.78 -12.29 -19.02
N VAL A 465 4.84 -12.95 -19.70
CA VAL A 465 3.41 -12.67 -19.51
C VAL A 465 2.95 -13.04 -18.11
N ALA A 466 3.37 -14.18 -17.57
CA ALA A 466 2.99 -14.60 -16.23
C ALA A 466 3.45 -13.57 -15.18
N VAL A 467 4.72 -13.16 -15.21
CA VAL A 467 5.26 -12.12 -14.32
C VAL A 467 4.51 -10.80 -14.55
N TYR A 468 4.30 -10.41 -15.79
CA TYR A 468 3.62 -9.16 -16.11
C TYR A 468 2.19 -9.10 -15.56
N ILE A 469 1.43 -10.18 -15.75
CA ILE A 469 0.05 -10.30 -15.28
C ILE A 469 0.01 -10.38 -13.75
N ILE A 470 0.85 -11.22 -13.12
CA ILE A 470 0.85 -11.38 -11.66
C ILE A 470 1.26 -10.08 -10.97
N CYS A 471 2.28 -9.38 -11.48
CA CYS A 471 2.86 -8.23 -10.81
C CYS A 471 2.10 -6.91 -11.08
N PHE A 472 1.62 -6.70 -12.32
CA PHE A 472 1.08 -5.40 -12.72
C PHE A 472 -0.45 -5.37 -12.87
N LEU A 473 -1.09 -6.46 -13.32
CA LEU A 473 -2.54 -6.46 -13.55
C LEU A 473 -3.35 -6.15 -12.28
N PRO A 474 -3.06 -6.72 -11.08
CA PRO A 474 -3.84 -6.44 -9.88
C PRO A 474 -3.90 -4.95 -9.57
N THR A 475 -2.78 -4.24 -9.64
CA THR A 475 -2.69 -2.81 -9.31
C THR A 475 -3.47 -1.94 -10.29
N ILE A 476 -3.43 -2.29 -11.58
CA ILE A 476 -4.19 -1.56 -12.61
C ILE A 476 -5.69 -1.83 -12.46
N VAL A 477 -6.10 -3.08 -12.27
CA VAL A 477 -7.51 -3.46 -12.11
C VAL A 477 -8.09 -2.82 -10.86
N VAL A 478 -7.43 -2.97 -9.72
CA VAL A 478 -7.93 -2.44 -8.46
C VAL A 478 -7.82 -0.91 -8.41
N GLY A 479 -6.76 -0.32 -8.96
CA GLY A 479 -6.62 1.13 -9.06
C GLY A 479 -7.71 1.76 -9.94
N THR A 480 -8.05 1.14 -11.07
CA THR A 480 -9.16 1.58 -11.93
C THR A 480 -10.52 1.32 -11.28
N ALA A 481 -10.71 0.16 -10.63
CA ALA A 481 -11.93 -0.14 -9.88
C ALA A 481 -12.15 0.85 -8.73
N SER A 482 -11.09 1.24 -8.01
CA SER A 482 -11.15 2.27 -6.97
C SER A 482 -11.62 3.62 -7.54
N MET A 483 -11.15 3.98 -8.74
CA MET A 483 -11.57 5.20 -9.42
C MET A 483 -13.03 5.15 -9.87
N VAL A 484 -13.46 4.01 -10.42
CA VAL A 484 -14.86 3.80 -10.79
C VAL A 484 -15.74 3.83 -9.54
N ALA A 485 -15.35 3.15 -8.47
CA ALA A 485 -16.06 3.14 -7.20
C ALA A 485 -16.15 4.56 -6.58
N LEU A 486 -15.08 5.36 -6.68
CA LEU A 486 -15.07 6.76 -6.26
C LEU A 486 -16.04 7.60 -7.11
N ARG A 487 -16.06 7.41 -8.44
CA ARG A 487 -16.98 8.11 -9.35
C ARG A 487 -18.44 7.70 -9.17
N LEU A 488 -18.69 6.43 -8.85
CA LEU A 488 -20.03 5.88 -8.60
C LEU A 488 -20.48 6.09 -7.15
N HIS A 489 -19.68 6.77 -6.31
CA HIS A 489 -19.96 7.00 -4.89
C HIS A 489 -20.26 5.71 -4.09
N ALA A 490 -19.72 4.57 -4.54
CA ALA A 490 -19.95 3.27 -3.93
C ALA A 490 -19.01 3.07 -2.73
N CYS A 491 -19.35 3.64 -1.57
CA CYS A 491 -18.46 3.71 -0.41
C CYS A 491 -17.93 2.34 0.06
N HIS A 492 -18.77 1.29 0.08
CA HIS A 492 -18.33 -0.05 0.47
C HIS A 492 -17.36 -0.66 -0.55
N ALA A 493 -17.63 -0.50 -1.85
CA ALA A 493 -16.76 -0.97 -2.91
C ALA A 493 -15.45 -0.20 -2.97
N LEU A 494 -15.50 1.14 -2.89
CA LEU A 494 -14.32 2.03 -2.86
C LEU A 494 -13.37 1.59 -1.74
N ASN A 495 -13.96 1.32 -0.60
CA ASN A 495 -13.25 0.92 0.57
C ASN A 495 -12.56 -0.45 0.45
N ILE A 496 -13.26 -1.46 -0.08
CA ILE A 496 -12.65 -2.75 -0.44
C ILE A 496 -11.53 -2.54 -1.47
N CYS A 497 -11.77 -1.69 -2.47
CA CYS A 497 -10.81 -1.43 -3.53
C CYS A 497 -9.53 -0.74 -3.00
N ILE A 498 -9.64 0.21 -2.06
CA ILE A 498 -8.46 0.84 -1.44
C ILE A 498 -7.62 -0.20 -0.69
N GLN A 499 -8.25 -1.14 0.03
CA GLN A 499 -7.52 -2.20 0.73
C GLN A 499 -6.83 -3.15 -0.26
N LEU A 500 -7.57 -3.63 -1.26
CA LEU A 500 -7.01 -4.46 -2.32
C LEU A 500 -5.90 -3.72 -3.10
N PHE A 501 -5.96 -2.39 -3.20
CA PHE A 501 -4.95 -1.59 -3.87
C PHE A 501 -3.62 -1.66 -3.11
N HIS A 502 -3.63 -1.55 -1.78
CA HIS A 502 -2.39 -1.70 -0.99
C HIS A 502 -1.77 -3.09 -1.11
N ILE A 503 -2.59 -4.15 -1.10
CA ILE A 503 -2.12 -5.52 -1.36
C ILE A 503 -1.55 -5.63 -2.78
N SER A 504 -2.23 -5.07 -3.77
CA SER A 504 -1.78 -5.10 -5.17
C SER A 504 -0.41 -4.43 -5.38
N LEU A 505 -0.05 -3.43 -4.56
CA LEU A 505 1.29 -2.83 -4.62
C LEU A 505 2.40 -3.82 -4.24
N ALA A 506 2.17 -4.74 -3.29
CA ALA A 506 3.14 -5.82 -3.01
C ALA A 506 3.37 -6.68 -4.25
N PHE A 507 2.30 -7.06 -4.96
CA PHE A 507 2.43 -7.78 -6.23
C PHE A 507 3.26 -6.99 -7.26
N THR A 508 3.12 -5.67 -7.32
CA THR A 508 3.98 -4.86 -8.20
C THR A 508 5.44 -4.89 -7.78
N TYR A 509 5.74 -4.91 -6.48
CA TYR A 509 7.11 -4.98 -5.98
C TYR A 509 7.75 -6.36 -6.14
N LEU A 510 6.93 -7.43 -6.09
CA LEU A 510 7.30 -8.80 -6.37
C LEU A 510 7.96 -8.96 -7.75
N ASN A 511 7.75 -8.02 -8.69
CA ASN A 511 8.46 -7.98 -9.97
C ASN A 511 9.98 -8.16 -9.80
N SER A 512 10.59 -7.41 -8.88
CA SER A 512 12.04 -7.46 -8.67
C SER A 512 12.55 -8.80 -8.14
N ALA A 513 11.72 -9.56 -7.42
CA ALA A 513 12.06 -10.89 -6.93
C ALA A 513 11.83 -11.99 -7.98
N LEU A 514 10.95 -11.76 -8.96
CA LEU A 514 10.62 -12.73 -10.01
C LEU A 514 11.48 -12.57 -11.28
N ASP A 515 12.08 -11.41 -11.52
CA ASP A 515 12.95 -11.17 -12.67
C ASP A 515 14.16 -12.14 -12.78
N PRO A 516 14.81 -12.58 -11.70
CA PRO A 516 15.80 -13.66 -11.77
C PRO A 516 15.29 -14.97 -12.41
N VAL A 517 14.00 -15.29 -12.25
CA VAL A 517 13.37 -16.45 -12.92
C VAL A 517 13.33 -16.24 -14.43
N LEU A 518 13.00 -15.04 -14.88
CA LEU A 518 13.05 -14.67 -16.29
C LEU A 518 14.46 -14.84 -16.87
N TYR A 519 15.50 -14.51 -16.10
CA TYR A 519 16.89 -14.60 -16.56
C TYR A 519 17.29 -16.06 -16.85
N CYS A 520 16.89 -16.98 -15.98
CA CYS A 520 17.09 -18.43 -16.14
C CYS A 520 16.46 -18.97 -17.43
N PHE A 521 15.25 -18.52 -17.80
CA PHE A 521 14.62 -18.94 -19.05
C PHE A 521 15.18 -18.21 -20.27
N SER A 522 15.57 -16.94 -20.12
CA SER A 522 16.08 -16.08 -21.20
C SER A 522 17.53 -16.39 -21.61
N SER A 523 18.36 -16.94 -20.72
CA SER A 523 19.74 -17.39 -21.02
C SER A 523 20.07 -18.76 -20.39
N PRO A 524 20.47 -19.79 -21.16
CA PRO A 524 20.77 -21.10 -20.59
C PRO A 524 22.15 -21.09 -19.91
N SER A 525 23.07 -20.28 -20.46
CA SER A 525 24.36 -19.93 -19.90
C SER A 525 24.22 -19.24 -18.54
N PHE A 526 23.16 -18.43 -18.34
CA PHE A 526 22.89 -17.82 -17.03
C PHE A 526 22.54 -18.88 -15.99
N LEU A 527 21.62 -19.79 -16.31
CA LEU A 527 21.25 -20.90 -15.42
C LEU A 527 22.46 -21.77 -15.08
N HIS A 528 23.29 -22.11 -16.08
CA HIS A 528 24.48 -22.93 -15.88
C HIS A 528 25.52 -22.24 -14.99
N GLN A 529 25.80 -20.96 -15.20
CA GLN A 529 26.73 -20.19 -14.35
C GLN A 529 26.18 -20.02 -12.93
N GLY A 530 24.86 -19.83 -12.77
CA GLY A 530 24.22 -19.77 -11.46
C GLY A 530 24.33 -21.09 -10.70
N GLN A 531 24.06 -22.23 -11.36
CA GLN A 531 24.22 -23.56 -10.77
C GLN A 531 25.69 -23.86 -10.39
N ALA A 532 26.65 -23.43 -11.22
CA ALA A 532 28.08 -23.58 -10.94
C ALA A 532 28.52 -22.76 -9.71
N LEU A 533 28.02 -21.53 -9.56
CA LEU A 533 28.32 -20.68 -8.41
C LEU A 533 27.68 -21.20 -7.11
N LEU A 534 26.51 -21.84 -7.20
CA LEU A 534 25.79 -22.43 -6.06
C LEU A 534 26.25 -23.86 -5.72
N GLY A 535 27.22 -24.41 -6.45
CA GLY A 535 27.73 -25.77 -6.21
C GLY A 535 26.71 -26.90 -6.51
N LEU A 536 25.66 -26.62 -7.29
CA LEU A 536 24.56 -27.56 -7.59
C LEU A 536 24.87 -28.50 -8.78
N THR A 537 26.12 -28.60 -9.22
CA THR A 537 26.53 -29.17 -10.51
C THR A 537 26.64 -30.69 -10.59
N GLN A 538 25.88 -31.46 -9.80
CA GLN A 538 25.93 -32.94 -9.88
C GLN A 538 24.68 -33.69 -10.37
N CYS A 539 23.56 -33.04 -10.76
CA CYS A 539 22.34 -33.83 -11.05
C CYS A 539 21.80 -33.86 -12.50
N TRP A 540 22.31 -33.11 -13.47
CA TRP A 540 21.78 -33.19 -14.85
C TRP A 540 22.87 -33.07 -15.92
N GLN A 541 23.62 -34.16 -16.13
CA GLN A 541 24.38 -34.38 -17.36
C GLN A 541 23.46 -34.98 -18.44
N GLY A 542 22.73 -34.12 -19.17
CA GLY A 542 22.29 -34.43 -20.53
C GLY A 542 23.29 -33.82 -21.51
N PRO A 543 23.68 -34.50 -22.60
CA PRO A 543 24.80 -34.07 -23.43
C PRO A 543 24.51 -32.73 -24.09
N VAL A 544 25.30 -31.71 -23.72
CA VAL A 544 25.37 -30.42 -24.41
C VAL A 544 26.01 -30.67 -25.77
N ARG A 545 25.21 -30.64 -26.84
CA ARG A 545 25.74 -30.46 -28.18
C ARG A 545 26.18 -29.00 -28.31
N ASP A 546 27.48 -28.81 -28.47
CA ASP A 546 28.13 -27.53 -28.70
C ASP A 546 27.41 -26.67 -29.75
N GLU A 547 27.07 -25.46 -29.34
CA GLU A 547 26.45 -24.41 -30.16
C GLU A 547 27.52 -23.57 -30.89
N SER A 548 28.61 -24.20 -31.37
CA SER A 548 29.69 -23.53 -32.11
C SER A 548 29.75 -23.87 -33.61
N ASN A 549 28.79 -24.66 -34.14
CA ASN A 549 28.78 -25.06 -35.56
C ASN A 549 27.67 -24.45 -36.45
N TYR A 550 26.93 -23.45 -35.96
CA TYR A 550 25.79 -22.88 -36.70
C TYR A 550 26.13 -21.74 -37.68
N GLN A 551 27.40 -21.35 -37.83
CA GLN A 551 27.82 -20.34 -38.81
C GLN A 551 28.67 -20.85 -39.98
N LEU A 552 29.05 -22.13 -40.03
CA LEU A 552 29.82 -22.69 -41.17
C LEU A 552 29.02 -23.60 -42.13
N SER A 553 27.74 -23.86 -41.88
CA SER A 553 26.95 -24.81 -42.70
C SER A 553 26.17 -24.18 -43.87
N SER A 554 26.13 -22.85 -43.99
CA SER A 554 25.51 -22.18 -45.16
C SER A 554 26.49 -21.88 -46.30
N GLN A 555 27.81 -22.05 -46.11
CA GLN A 555 28.81 -21.96 -47.17
C GLN A 555 29.29 -23.31 -47.72
N SER A 556 29.10 -24.44 -47.00
CA SER A 556 29.52 -25.76 -47.50
C SER A 556 28.48 -26.47 -48.39
N GLN A 557 27.22 -26.03 -48.39
CA GLN A 557 26.18 -26.58 -49.29
C GLN A 557 26.21 -26.01 -50.72
N ASN A 558 26.91 -24.89 -50.97
CA ASN A 558 27.12 -24.37 -52.33
C ASN A 558 28.44 -24.84 -52.98
N GLN A 559 29.37 -25.46 -52.23
CA GLN A 559 30.56 -26.08 -52.82
C GLN A 559 30.40 -27.58 -53.10
N SER A 560 29.50 -28.28 -52.42
CA SER A 560 29.25 -29.73 -52.63
C SER A 560 28.35 -30.04 -53.84
N GLN A 561 27.56 -29.08 -54.36
CA GLN A 561 26.84 -29.24 -55.63
C GLN A 561 27.64 -28.81 -56.87
N SER A 562 28.78 -28.13 -56.70
CA SER A 562 29.70 -27.73 -57.79
C SER A 562 30.70 -28.84 -58.16
N GLN A 563 31.11 -29.68 -57.19
CA GLN A 563 32.04 -30.79 -57.44
C GLN A 563 31.38 -32.10 -57.89
N SER A 564 30.09 -32.33 -57.59
CA SER A 564 29.36 -33.53 -58.07
C SER A 564 29.05 -33.49 -59.58
N LYS A 565 28.97 -32.30 -60.19
CA LYS A 565 28.74 -32.15 -61.66
C LYS A 565 30.01 -32.14 -62.53
N LYS A 566 31.21 -32.15 -61.95
CA LYS A 566 32.48 -32.29 -62.71
C LYS A 566 33.07 -33.72 -62.69
N GLY A 567 32.61 -34.60 -61.79
CA GLY A 567 33.06 -36.00 -61.71
C GLY A 567 32.32 -36.99 -62.64
N SER A 568 31.16 -36.64 -63.18
CA SER A 568 30.38 -37.55 -64.06
C SER A 568 30.66 -37.39 -65.57
N ARG A 569 31.44 -36.37 -65.97
CA ARG A 569 31.81 -36.13 -67.38
C ARG A 569 33.15 -36.74 -67.81
N SER A 570 33.96 -37.30 -66.90
CA SER A 570 35.21 -38.00 -67.24
C SER A 570 35.06 -39.53 -67.31
N ARG A 571 34.02 -40.12 -66.71
CA ARG A 571 33.77 -41.57 -66.74
C ARG A 571 32.97 -42.07 -67.95
N SER A 572 32.29 -41.20 -68.70
CA SER A 572 31.59 -41.60 -69.94
C SER A 572 32.46 -41.53 -71.22
N ARG A 573 33.68 -41.01 -71.13
CA ARG A 573 34.66 -40.98 -72.24
C ARG A 573 35.70 -42.10 -72.22
N SER A 574 35.81 -42.89 -71.14
CA SER A 574 36.69 -44.08 -71.12
C SER A 574 35.98 -45.39 -71.48
N TRP A 575 34.65 -45.46 -71.36
CA TRP A 575 33.86 -46.65 -71.73
C TRP A 575 33.49 -46.74 -73.22
N SER A 576 33.69 -45.66 -73.99
CA SER A 576 33.47 -45.65 -75.45
C SER A 576 34.75 -45.84 -76.28
N ARG A 577 35.94 -45.87 -75.65
CA ARG A 577 37.22 -46.22 -76.30
C ARG A 577 37.63 -47.69 -76.12
N SER A 578 37.14 -48.38 -75.08
CA SER A 578 37.44 -49.81 -74.86
C SER A 578 36.59 -50.79 -75.70
N ARG A 579 35.50 -50.34 -76.34
CA ARG A 579 34.68 -51.17 -77.26
C ARG A 579 34.99 -50.98 -78.75
N ARG A 580 35.97 -50.13 -79.10
CA ARG A 580 36.41 -49.93 -80.50
C ARG A 580 37.79 -50.52 -80.83
N GLN A 581 38.43 -51.18 -79.87
CA GLN A 581 39.71 -51.90 -80.06
C GLN A 581 39.59 -53.42 -79.92
N GLN A 582 38.37 -53.97 -79.89
CA GLN A 582 38.13 -55.42 -79.76
C GLN A 582 37.24 -55.99 -80.88
N ALA A 583 37.18 -55.30 -82.02
CA ALA A 583 36.41 -55.70 -83.22
C ALA A 583 37.18 -55.47 -84.54
N SER A 584 38.51 -55.51 -84.50
CA SER A 584 39.37 -55.55 -85.69
C SER A 584 40.63 -56.33 -85.31
N GLY A 585 40.73 -57.57 -85.78
CA GLY A 585 41.84 -58.47 -85.46
C GLY A 585 41.39 -59.83 -84.94
N LYS A 586 40.54 -60.54 -85.69
CA LYS A 586 40.44 -62.02 -85.68
C LYS A 586 39.61 -62.48 -86.90
N ALA A 587 40.26 -62.40 -88.05
CA ALA A 587 39.93 -63.17 -89.24
C ALA A 587 41.24 -63.44 -89.97
N GLU A 588 41.97 -64.46 -89.54
CA GLU A 588 42.88 -65.17 -90.43
C GLU A 588 43.03 -66.63 -89.97
N ALA A 589 42.64 -67.52 -90.88
CA ALA A 589 42.98 -68.93 -91.09
C ALA A 589 42.95 -69.90 -89.87
N ALA A 590 42.01 -70.85 -89.78
CA ALA A 590 41.77 -72.03 -90.63
C ALA A 590 42.79 -73.18 -90.43
N GLY A 591 42.26 -74.36 -90.05
CA GLY A 591 42.84 -75.66 -90.45
C GLY A 591 42.83 -76.79 -89.41
N LYS A 592 42.09 -77.86 -89.75
CA LYS A 592 42.23 -79.28 -89.31
C LYS A 592 41.72 -79.56 -87.89
N GLN A 593 40.80 -80.48 -87.62
CA GLN A 593 40.45 -81.77 -88.24
C GLN A 593 39.01 -82.13 -87.88
#